data_AF-A0A1G0ADB9-F1
#
_entry.id   AF-A0A1G0ADB9-F1
#
_cell.length_a   1.000
_cell.length_b   1.000
_cell.length_c   1.000
_cell.angle_alpha   90.00
_cell.angle_beta   90.00
_cell.angle_gamma   90.00
#
_symmetry.space_group_name_H-M   'P 1'
#
loop_
_entity.id
_entity.type
_entity.pdbx_description
1 polymer ?
#
loop_
_entity_poly.entity_id
_entity_poly.type
_entity_poly.pdbx_seq_one_letter_code
_entity_poly.pdbx_strand_id
1 'polypeptide(L)'
;MALLRTKEIRAMEPDAREKKLLELREELMHERGVAAMGGAPPSPGKIRAIRKNIARILTIIGEERRLGTRGETKVEGSKEETS
;
A
#
# COMPACT_ATOMS: atom_id res chain seq x y z
N MET A 1 10.85 0.43 -12.99
CA MET A 1 10.24 1.05 -11.80
C MET A 1 11.20 0.97 -10.62
N ALA A 2 11.34 2.04 -9.85
CA ALA A 2 12.19 2.06 -8.66
C ALA A 2 11.49 1.40 -7.45
N LEU A 3 12.28 0.73 -6.61
CA LEU A 3 11.85 0.16 -5.34
C LEU A 3 11.86 1.24 -4.27
N LEU A 4 10.73 1.47 -3.59
CA LEU A 4 10.63 2.43 -2.49
C LEU A 4 11.54 1.98 -1.33
N ARG A 5 12.32 2.92 -0.79
CA ARG A 5 13.18 2.65 0.36
C ARG A 5 12.35 2.69 1.63
N THR A 6 12.65 1.81 2.58
CA THR A 6 11.95 1.75 3.88
C THR A 6 11.99 3.09 4.61
N LYS A 7 13.11 3.82 4.52
CA LYS A 7 13.25 5.16 5.13
C LYS A 7 12.28 6.18 4.56
N GLU A 8 12.07 6.17 3.24
CA GLU A 8 11.14 7.09 2.56
C GLU A 8 9.71 6.82 2.99
N ILE A 9 9.32 5.53 3.06
CA ILE A 9 7.97 5.17 3.48
C ILE A 9 7.74 5.58 4.95
N ARG A 10 8.72 5.36 5.84
CA ARG A 10 8.61 5.79 7.25
C ARG A 10 8.55 7.32 7.42
N ALA A 11 9.10 8.08 6.48
CA ALA A 11 9.02 9.54 6.50
C ALA A 11 7.69 10.08 5.95
N MET A 12 6.85 9.25 5.32
CA MET A 12 5.53 9.65 4.88
C MET A 12 4.55 9.67 6.06
N GLU A 13 3.62 10.63 6.05
CA GLU A 13 2.45 10.63 6.93
C GLU A 13 1.56 9.40 6.71
N PRO A 14 0.81 8.93 7.72
CA PRO A 14 -0.08 7.77 7.60
C PRO A 14 -1.02 7.85 6.39
N ASP A 15 -1.72 8.99 6.22
CA ASP A 15 -2.63 9.22 5.09
C ASP A 15 -1.91 9.21 3.75
N ALA A 16 -0.68 9.73 3.70
CA ALA A 16 0.12 9.74 2.48
C ALA A 16 0.53 8.31 2.08
N ARG A 17 0.79 7.42 3.05
CA ARG A 17 1.08 6.01 2.78
C ARG A 17 -0.14 5.27 2.27
N GLU A 18 -1.32 5.56 2.81
CA GLU A 18 -2.57 4.97 2.34
C GLU A 18 -2.90 5.41 0.91
N LYS A 19 -2.75 6.70 0.60
CA LYS A 19 -2.86 7.20 -0.78
C LYS A 19 -1.86 6.51 -1.70
N LYS A 20 -0.60 6.40 -1.26
CA LYS A 20 0.44 5.74 -2.06
C LYS A 20 0.17 4.25 -2.28
N LEU A 21 -0.41 3.58 -1.30
CA LEU A 21 -0.84 2.20 -1.39
C LEU A 21 -1.96 2.03 -2.42
N LEU A 22 -2.92 2.94 -2.46
CA LEU A 22 -4.00 2.93 -3.45
C LEU A 22 -3.45 3.09 -4.88
N GLU A 23 -2.61 4.10 -5.10
CA GLU A 23 -1.95 4.32 -6.40
C GLU A 23 -1.21 3.06 -6.90
N LEU A 24 -0.44 2.41 -6.03
CA LEU A 24 0.30 1.19 -6.38
C LEU A 24 -0.62 0.01 -6.67
N ARG A 25 -1.80 -0.07 -6.04
CA ARG A 25 -2.81 -1.11 -6.32
C ARG A 25 -3.48 -0.89 -7.67
N GLU A 26 -3.80 0.35 -8.01
CA GLU A 26 -4.33 0.72 -9.33
C GLU A 26 -3.32 0.41 -10.43
N GLU A 27 -2.05 0.78 -10.23
CA GLU A 27 -0.99 0.46 -11.17
C GLU A 27 -0.81 -1.05 -11.32
N LEU A 28 -0.87 -1.82 -10.22
CA LEU A 28 -0.81 -3.28 -10.27
C LEU A 28 -1.98 -3.87 -11.06
N MET A 29 -3.19 -3.33 -10.89
CA MET A 29 -4.39 -3.79 -11.61
C MET A 29 -4.24 -3.54 -13.10
N HIS A 30 -3.79 -2.35 -13.50
CA HIS A 30 -3.57 -1.99 -14.89
C HIS A 30 -2.54 -2.93 -15.55
N GLU A 31 -1.38 -3.12 -14.93
CA GLU A 31 -0.32 -3.99 -15.45
C GLU A 31 -0.76 -5.46 -15.57
N ARG A 32 -1.60 -5.92 -14.65
CA ARG A 32 -2.22 -7.25 -14.74
C ARG A 32 -3.20 -7.35 -15.91
N GLY A 33 -3.97 -6.30 -16.17
CA GLY A 33 -4.87 -6.24 -17.33
C GLY A 33 -4.10 -6.37 -18.64
N VAL A 34 -3.02 -5.59 -18.79
CA VAL A 34 -2.14 -5.66 -19.97
C VAL A 34 -1.54 -7.07 -20.14
N ALA A 35 -1.02 -7.65 -19.05
CA ALA A 35 -0.45 -8.99 -19.08
C ALA A 35 -1.48 -10.08 -19.43
N ALA A 36 -2.72 -9.95 -18.95
CA ALA A 36 -3.80 -10.89 -19.22
C ALA A 36 -4.27 -10.84 -20.68
N MET A 37 -4.21 -9.68 -21.33
CA MET A 37 -4.51 -9.52 -22.76
C MET A 37 -3.41 -10.08 -23.68
N GLY A 38 -2.37 -10.73 -23.12
CA GLY A 38 -1.24 -11.25 -23.88
C GLY A 38 -0.24 -10.16 -24.32
N GLY A 39 -0.42 -8.93 -23.83
CA GLY A 39 0.53 -7.85 -24.05
C GLY A 39 1.83 -8.12 -23.30
N ALA A 40 2.97 -7.96 -23.97
CA ALA A 40 4.27 -7.97 -23.29
C ALA A 40 4.29 -6.84 -22.25
N PRO A 41 4.62 -7.12 -20.97
CA PRO A 41 4.73 -6.07 -19.96
C PRO A 41 5.75 -5.01 -20.41
N PRO A 42 5.47 -3.71 -20.25
CA PRO A 42 6.35 -2.64 -20.72
C PRO A 42 7.74 -2.66 -20.06
N SER A 43 7.88 -3.30 -18.90
CA SER A 43 9.20 -3.69 -18.40
C SER A 43 9.17 -5.01 -17.63
N PRO A 44 10.13 -5.92 -17.89
CA PRO A 44 10.25 -7.15 -17.13
C PRO A 44 10.50 -6.81 -15.66
N GLY A 45 9.65 -7.34 -14.78
CA GLY A 45 9.77 -7.13 -13.33
C GLY A 45 9.02 -5.93 -12.76
N LYS A 46 8.27 -5.13 -13.57
CA LYS A 46 7.43 -4.04 -13.06
C LYS A 46 6.40 -4.54 -12.03
N ILE A 47 5.63 -5.57 -12.40
CA ILE A 47 4.66 -6.22 -11.51
C ILE A 47 5.32 -6.69 -10.19
N ARG A 48 6.53 -7.25 -10.29
CA ARG A 48 7.29 -7.70 -9.11
C ARG A 48 7.70 -6.52 -8.23
N ALA A 49 8.12 -5.40 -8.82
CA ALA A 49 8.50 -4.19 -8.10
C ALA A 49 7.29 -3.56 -7.39
N ILE A 50 6.15 -3.42 -8.07
CA ILE A 50 4.90 -2.90 -7.50
C ILE A 50 4.47 -3.74 -6.29
N ARG A 51 4.44 -5.06 -6.44
CA ARG A 51 4.10 -5.98 -5.34
C ARG A 51 5.02 -5.83 -4.14
N LYS A 52 6.33 -5.64 -4.35
CA LYS A 52 7.30 -5.40 -3.28
C LYS A 52 7.07 -4.07 -2.59
N ASN A 53 6.76 -3.01 -3.34
CA ASN A 53 6.45 -1.69 -2.77
C ASN A 53 5.19 -1.74 -1.91
N ILE A 54 4.11 -2.37 -2.40
CA ILE A 54 2.88 -2.62 -1.64
C ILE A 54 3.18 -3.35 -0.32
N ALA A 55 3.95 -4.45 -0.40
CA ALA A 55 4.29 -5.24 0.78
C ALA A 55 5.04 -4.40 1.83
N ARG A 56 6.00 -3.57 1.42
CA ARG A 56 6.75 -2.70 2.34
C ARG A 56 5.87 -1.67 3.03
N ILE A 57 4.96 -1.03 2.29
CA ILE A 57 4.04 -0.05 2.87
C ILE A 57 3.14 -0.72 3.91
N LEU A 58 2.55 -1.87 3.57
CA LEU A 58 1.73 -2.65 4.50
C LEU A 58 2.51 -3.13 5.73
N THR A 59 3.78 -3.52 5.56
CA THR A 59 4.64 -3.89 6.69
C THR A 59 4.81 -2.71 7.64
N ILE A 60 5.14 -1.52 7.14
CA ILE A 60 5.37 -0.36 8.01
C ILE A 60 4.07 0.07 8.70
N ILE A 61 2.93 0.09 7.98
CA ILE A 61 1.62 0.37 8.60
C ILE A 61 1.32 -0.65 9.71
N GLY A 62 1.62 -1.93 9.48
CA GLY A 62 1.47 -2.98 10.49
C GLY A 62 2.44 -2.85 11.68
N GLU A 63 3.68 -2.44 11.44
CA GLU A 63 4.68 -2.14 12.48
C GLU A 63 4.19 -0.98 13.35
N GLU A 64 3.75 0.12 12.75
CA GLU A 64 3.22 1.28 13.46
C GLU A 64 1.96 0.97 14.23
N ARG A 65 1.04 0.19 13.66
CA ARG A 65 -0.13 -0.27 14.41
C ARG A 65 0.29 -1.06 15.64
N ARG A 66 1.25 -1.98 15.53
CA ARG A 66 1.74 -2.79 16.67
C ARG A 66 2.49 -1.96 17.72
N LEU A 67 3.25 -0.94 17.29
CA LEU A 67 3.98 -0.04 18.16
C LEU A 67 3.03 0.97 18.83
N GLY A 68 2.03 1.48 18.10
CA GLY A 68 0.97 2.37 18.57
C GLY A 68 -0.06 1.67 19.46
N THR A 69 -0.30 0.37 19.29
CA THR A 69 -1.13 -0.42 20.22
C THR A 69 -0.52 -0.59 21.61
N ARG A 70 0.74 -0.16 21.84
CA ARG A 70 1.28 0.00 23.20
C ARG A 70 0.95 1.36 23.83
N GLY A 71 0.34 2.30 23.09
CA GLY A 71 0.11 3.68 23.54
C GLY A 71 -1.32 4.23 23.34
N GLU A 72 -2.12 3.75 22.39
CA GLU A 72 -3.44 4.34 22.11
C GLU A 72 -4.54 3.29 21.90
N THR A 73 -5.14 2.87 23.01
CA THR A 73 -6.55 2.49 23.01
C THR A 73 -7.35 3.79 23.08
N LYS A 74 -7.61 4.45 21.94
CA LYS A 74 -8.71 5.42 21.88
C LYS A 74 -9.68 5.03 20.77
N VAL A 75 -10.81 4.55 21.28
CA VAL A 75 -12.06 4.25 20.63
C VAL A 75 -12.58 5.48 19.90
N GLU A 76 -13.04 5.32 18.66
CA GLU A 76 -14.18 6.07 18.17
C GLU A 76 -15.01 5.18 17.25
N GLY A 77 -15.96 4.48 17.87
CA GLY A 77 -17.15 4.03 17.18
C GLY A 77 -18.02 5.26 16.90
N SER A 78 -18.27 5.51 15.62
CA SER A 78 -19.45 6.25 15.18
C SER A 78 -20.47 5.24 14.63
N LYS A 79 -21.36 4.80 15.54
CA LYS A 79 -22.82 4.63 15.39
C LYS A 79 -23.32 4.04 14.06
N GLU A 80 -23.81 2.79 14.03
CA GLU A 80 -25.24 2.45 14.23
C GLU A 80 -26.22 3.56 13.80
N GLU A 81 -26.98 3.32 12.73
CA GLU A 81 -28.47 3.33 12.70
C GLU A 81 -29.02 3.36 11.25
N THR A 82 -29.75 2.28 10.92
CA THR A 82 -31.03 2.24 10.19
C THR A 82 -31.18 2.86 8.78
N SER A 83 -31.43 2.00 7.79
CA SER A 83 -32.71 1.94 7.05
C SER A 83 -32.83 0.62 6.27
#